data_AF-A0A2V8TP08-F1
#
_entry.id   AF-A0A2V8TP08-F1
#
_cell.length_a   1.000
_cell.length_b   1.000
_cell.length_c   1.000
_cell.angle_alpha   90.00
_cell.angle_beta   90.00
_cell.angle_gamma   90.00
#
_symmetry.space_group_name_H-M   'P 1'
#
loop_
_entity.id
_entity.type
_entity.pdbx_description
1 polymer ?
#
loop_
_entity_poly.entity_id
_entity_poly.type
_entity_poly.pdbx_seq_one_letter_code
_entity_poly.pdbx_strand_id
1 'polypeptide(L)'
;MFRPAESPAYWLAMWAVALPFIAVGFVLTIRRLRDAGLSPWLALLFFAPFANILFFGFCALVPGKDTEVQPGDRRGGPPVRMTYARAAAAAGAVGAGVGLAAFALVVFPLRSYGAALFIGAPSIGGFVAGLLFARWHRPLMVGAVLSAMLSLLIAGAVVIGFALEGLICLAMALPLVVFGSIMGAAIGCLLERSKRDRGMAPTASALMLLPLTLAMENVNPLPASEFLPVESSIVVNAPAETVWHHVITFPPLGPPSEWIYRAGVASPMGAVIDGEGVGAVRRCIFTTGAFVEPIETWDPPRELGFAVVSSPDPMREWTLWDGPRPPHLNGYLESTRGQFLLEALPDGRTRLVGRTWYRTNMAPEVYWRLWADSIIHAIHMRVLRHVAALSEGAAHGAPRPRTCQTQGNAASTSVEAPAEVRRLDERLHNQLPATPDRGCSLQPGDRSQGESGVHVGVHNPRTLRHSSDSSDTGKGNELNKSFVRCPLPVALKSLGPRAPLGSTPSPGTTHFQI
;
A
#
# COMPACT_ATOMS: atom_id res chain seq x y z
N MET A 1 27.11 -24.26 9.97
CA MET A 1 27.93 -23.34 9.16
C MET A 1 27.17 -22.02 9.06
N PHE A 2 27.56 -21.01 9.85
CA PHE A 2 26.90 -19.70 9.87
C PHE A 2 27.09 -19.04 8.50
N ARG A 3 26.00 -18.66 7.81
CA ARG A 3 26.03 -17.85 6.58
C ARG A 3 25.69 -16.40 6.94
N PRO A 4 26.68 -15.54 7.25
CA PRO A 4 26.43 -14.17 7.74
C PRO A 4 25.80 -13.22 6.71
N ALA A 5 25.70 -13.63 5.43
CA ALA A 5 25.18 -12.79 4.35
C ALA A 5 23.65 -12.81 4.21
N GLU A 6 22.95 -13.82 4.75
CA GLU A 6 21.50 -14.02 4.48
C GLU A 6 20.59 -13.62 5.66
N SER A 7 21.13 -13.41 6.87
CA SER A 7 20.33 -13.03 8.04
C SER A 7 20.36 -11.52 8.28
N PRO A 8 19.23 -10.79 8.10
CA PRO A 8 19.14 -9.36 8.41
C PRO A 8 19.52 -9.03 9.85
N ALA A 9 19.27 -9.98 10.77
CA ALA A 9 19.63 -9.87 12.19
C ALA A 9 21.14 -9.73 12.43
N TYR A 10 21.99 -10.33 11.59
CA TYR A 10 23.45 -10.21 11.70
C TYR A 10 23.89 -8.78 11.36
N TRP A 11 23.41 -8.23 10.25
CA TRP A 11 23.71 -6.86 9.85
C TRP A 11 23.14 -5.84 10.82
N LEU A 12 21.95 -6.09 11.37
CA LEU A 12 21.32 -5.23 12.37
C LEU A 12 22.08 -5.24 13.69
N ALA A 13 22.54 -6.40 14.16
CA ALA A 13 23.43 -6.51 15.31
C ALA A 13 24.78 -5.82 15.07
N MET A 14 25.38 -6.01 13.89
CA MET A 14 26.63 -5.35 13.50
C MET A 14 26.48 -3.82 13.48
N TRP A 15 25.40 -3.27 12.91
CA TRP A 15 25.15 -1.83 12.89
C TRP A 15 24.78 -1.28 14.27
N ALA A 16 23.96 -2.00 15.05
CA ALA A 16 23.61 -1.61 16.42
C ALA A 16 24.86 -1.50 17.31
N VAL A 17 25.83 -2.40 17.12
CA VAL A 17 27.11 -2.33 17.81
C VAL A 17 28.00 -1.24 17.21
N ALA A 18 28.13 -1.13 15.88
CA ALA A 18 29.07 -0.22 15.24
C ALA A 18 28.68 1.27 15.33
N LEU A 19 27.40 1.62 15.25
CA LEU A 19 26.92 3.01 15.27
C LEU A 19 27.36 3.82 16.49
N PRO A 20 27.25 3.34 17.74
CA PRO A 20 27.74 4.09 18.90
C PRO A 20 29.25 4.33 18.84
N PHE A 21 30.04 3.36 18.39
CA PHE A 21 31.50 3.54 18.25
C PHE A 21 31.86 4.51 17.12
N ILE A 22 31.15 4.47 15.99
CA ILE A 22 31.33 5.43 14.89
C ILE A 22 30.98 6.84 15.37
N ALA A 23 29.86 7.02 16.07
CA ALA A 23 29.44 8.31 16.59
C ALA A 23 30.44 8.89 17.60
N VAL A 24 30.88 8.09 18.56
CA VAL A 24 31.87 8.51 19.57
C VAL A 24 33.22 8.80 18.89
N GLY A 25 33.71 7.89 18.05
CA GLY A 25 35.00 8.02 17.36
C GLY A 25 35.05 9.25 16.44
N PHE A 26 33.98 9.50 15.68
CA PHE A 26 33.89 10.65 14.79
C PHE A 26 33.83 11.97 15.58
N VAL A 27 33.08 12.03 16.68
CA VAL A 27 33.03 13.21 17.56
C VAL A 27 34.38 13.49 18.21
N LEU A 28 35.08 12.46 18.70
CA LEU A 28 36.42 12.60 19.26
C LEU A 28 37.43 13.07 18.21
N THR A 29 37.32 12.58 16.98
CA THR A 29 38.17 13.02 15.84
C THR A 29 37.95 14.51 15.54
N ILE A 30 36.70 14.97 15.49
CA ILE A 30 36.39 16.41 15.30
C ILE A 30 36.93 17.24 16.45
N ARG A 31 36.81 16.77 17.70
CA ARG A 31 37.34 17.49 18.87
C ARG A 31 38.87 17.59 18.81
N ARG A 32 39.55 16.51 18.46
CA ARG A 32 41.02 16.50 18.33
C ARG A 32 41.51 17.37 17.18
N LEU A 33 40.81 17.39 16.05
CA LEU A 33 41.13 18.30 14.94
C LEU A 33 41.00 19.76 15.34
N ARG A 34 39.97 20.11 16.13
CA ARG A 34 39.80 21.47 16.66
C ARG A 34 40.88 21.84 17.67
N ASP A 35 41.25 20.91 18.54
CA ASP A 35 42.32 21.06 19.53
C ASP A 35 43.70 21.27 18.87
N ALA A 36 43.96 20.58 17.76
CA ALA A 36 45.12 20.77 16.91
C ALA A 36 45.03 21.99 15.97
N GLY A 37 43.91 22.72 15.95
CA GLY A 37 43.69 23.86 15.05
C GLY A 37 43.54 23.50 13.57
N LEU A 38 43.27 22.24 13.24
CA LEU A 38 43.10 21.72 11.89
C LEU A 38 41.65 21.77 11.40
N SER A 39 41.46 21.71 10.08
CA SER A 39 40.13 21.77 9.45
C SER A 39 39.25 20.57 9.87
N PRO A 40 38.01 20.80 10.36
CA PRO A 40 37.08 19.73 10.71
C PRO A 40 36.69 18.83 9.53
N TRP A 41 36.86 19.28 8.29
CA TRP A 41 36.60 18.49 7.09
C TRP A 41 37.50 17.25 6.98
N LEU A 42 38.69 17.31 7.57
CA LEU A 42 39.59 16.15 7.65
C LEU A 42 38.99 15.00 8.45
N ALA A 43 37.95 15.22 9.25
CA ALA A 43 37.24 14.15 9.95
C ALA A 43 36.61 13.13 8.99
N LEU A 44 36.35 13.48 7.72
CA LEU A 44 35.87 12.53 6.72
C LEU A 44 36.84 11.36 6.47
N LEU A 45 38.14 11.55 6.74
CA LEU A 45 39.15 10.48 6.69
C LEU A 45 38.90 9.38 7.73
N PHE A 46 38.05 9.61 8.73
CA PHE A 46 37.57 8.59 9.67
C PHE A 46 36.93 7.39 8.94
N PHE A 47 36.24 7.65 7.82
CA PHE A 47 35.53 6.64 7.05
C PHE A 47 36.38 6.01 5.93
N ALA A 48 37.63 6.44 5.75
CA ALA A 48 38.54 5.89 4.74
C ALA A 48 39.36 4.72 5.33
N PRO A 49 39.14 3.46 4.89
CA PRO A 49 39.87 2.30 5.41
C PRO A 49 41.38 2.43 5.22
N PHE A 50 42.18 1.97 6.20
CA PHE A 50 43.65 2.05 6.26
C PHE A 50 44.22 3.48 6.41
N ALA A 51 43.67 4.46 5.69
CA ALA A 51 44.00 5.87 5.82
C ALA A 51 43.59 6.43 7.20
N ASN A 52 42.48 5.94 7.76
CA ASN A 52 42.02 6.29 9.10
C ASN A 52 43.04 5.98 10.20
N ILE A 53 43.76 4.86 10.12
CA ILE A 53 44.77 4.47 11.12
C ILE A 53 45.97 5.43 11.09
N LEU A 54 46.50 5.72 9.89
CA LEU A 54 47.59 6.69 9.71
C LEU A 54 47.15 8.08 10.16
N PHE A 55 45.90 8.45 9.88
CA PHE A 55 45.32 9.72 10.27
C PHE A 55 45.13 9.86 11.78
N PHE A 56 44.72 8.80 12.48
CA PHE A 56 44.65 8.82 13.95
C PHE A 56 46.05 8.90 14.56
N GLY A 57 47.03 8.18 14.00
CA GLY A 57 48.43 8.31 14.39
C GLY A 57 48.96 9.74 14.23
N PHE A 58 48.68 10.36 13.09
CA PHE A 58 48.98 11.77 12.85
C PHE A 58 48.28 12.69 13.87
N CYS A 59 46.98 12.54 14.10
CA CYS A 59 46.23 13.35 15.07
C CYS A 59 46.71 13.14 16.53
N ALA A 60 47.26 11.97 16.86
CA ALA A 60 47.84 11.70 18.17
C ALA A 60 49.19 12.43 18.36
N LEU A 61 50.00 12.53 17.31
CA LEU A 61 51.34 13.14 17.33
C LEU A 61 51.32 14.67 17.22
N VAL A 62 50.30 15.27 16.60
CA VAL A 62 50.19 16.73 16.47
C VAL A 62 49.95 17.37 17.83
N PRO A 63 50.81 18.28 18.34
CA PRO A 63 50.59 18.96 19.61
C PRO A 63 49.28 19.76 19.59
N GLY A 64 48.52 19.70 20.68
CA GLY A 64 47.36 20.59 20.85
C GLY A 64 47.83 22.04 20.99
N LYS A 65 47.03 23.00 20.52
CA LYS A 65 47.27 24.40 20.88
C LYS A 65 46.91 24.56 22.34
N ASP A 66 47.90 24.82 23.20
CA ASP A 66 47.72 25.20 24.60
C ASP A 66 46.80 26.42 24.68
N THR A 67 45.51 26.16 24.74
CA THR A 67 44.49 27.18 24.98
C THR A 67 44.08 26.98 26.42
N GLU A 68 44.77 27.71 27.29
CA GLU A 68 44.48 27.82 28.71
C GLU A 68 42.96 28.07 28.89
N VAL A 69 42.24 27.04 29.34
CA VAL A 69 40.79 27.08 29.47
C VAL A 69 40.45 27.85 30.75
N GLN A 70 40.18 29.15 30.63
CA GLN A 70 39.47 29.88 31.67
C GLN A 70 38.05 29.27 31.85
N PRO A 71 37.67 28.84 33.05
CA PRO A 71 36.34 28.27 33.30
C PRO A 71 35.32 29.40 33.38
N GLY A 72 34.89 29.91 32.22
CA GLY A 72 33.92 31.00 32.15
C GLY A 72 33.18 31.15 30.82
N ASP A 73 33.69 30.62 29.71
CA ASP A 73 33.16 30.97 28.38
C ASP A 73 32.54 29.78 27.61
N ARG A 74 31.45 29.22 28.16
CA ARG A 74 30.46 28.47 27.36
C ARG A 74 29.39 29.40 26.81
N ARG A 75 29.76 30.58 26.28
CA ARG A 75 28.85 31.35 25.44
C ARG A 75 29.01 30.85 24.02
N GLY A 76 28.03 30.06 23.57
CA GLY A 76 27.88 29.77 22.15
C GLY A 76 27.95 31.09 21.38
N GLY A 77 28.76 31.13 20.32
CA GLY A 77 28.94 32.33 19.49
C GLY A 77 27.60 32.93 19.07
N PRO A 78 27.56 34.24 18.76
CA PRO A 78 26.32 34.94 18.48
C PRO A 78 25.51 34.16 17.42
N PRO A 79 24.19 33.98 17.62
CA PRO A 79 23.39 33.23 16.66
C PRO A 79 23.55 33.90 15.29
N VAL A 80 23.91 33.11 14.27
CA VAL A 80 23.93 33.58 12.87
C VAL A 80 22.50 33.99 12.55
N ARG A 81 22.20 35.29 12.68
CA ARG A 81 20.88 35.84 12.40
C ARG A 81 20.75 36.05 10.90
N MET A 82 20.22 35.05 10.22
CA MET A 82 19.84 35.20 8.83
C MET A 82 18.56 36.03 8.71
N THR A 83 18.34 36.64 7.55
CA THR A 83 17.03 37.20 7.20
C THR A 83 16.00 36.08 7.15
N TYR A 84 14.74 36.41 7.43
CA TYR A 84 13.64 35.45 7.49
C TYR A 84 13.60 34.53 6.26
N ALA A 85 13.64 35.12 5.06
CA ALA A 85 13.57 34.38 3.80
C ALA A 85 14.76 33.43 3.60
N ARG A 86 15.98 33.86 3.93
CA ARG A 86 17.19 33.02 3.80
C ARG A 86 17.19 31.88 4.81
N ALA A 87 16.75 32.13 6.04
CA ALA A 87 16.60 31.10 7.05
C ALA A 87 15.55 30.06 6.64
N ALA A 88 14.39 30.50 6.14
CA ALA A 88 13.32 29.61 5.70
C ALA A 88 13.72 28.78 4.48
N ALA A 89 14.36 29.39 3.49
CA ALA A 89 14.84 28.69 2.29
C ALA A 89 15.93 27.66 2.63
N ALA A 90 16.94 28.05 3.41
CA ALA A 90 18.03 27.15 3.79
C ALA A 90 17.51 26.00 4.67
N ALA A 91 16.65 26.29 5.65
CA ALA A 91 16.10 25.27 6.54
C ALA A 91 15.15 24.32 5.79
N GLY A 92 14.33 24.85 4.88
CA GLY A 92 13.47 24.06 4.02
C GLY A 92 14.26 23.15 3.08
N ALA A 93 15.34 23.64 2.46
CA ALA A 93 16.20 22.82 1.59
C ALA A 93 16.89 21.69 2.36
N VAL A 94 17.42 21.96 3.57
CA VAL A 94 18.03 20.91 4.41
C VAL A 94 16.97 19.91 4.89
N GLY A 95 15.79 20.39 5.30
CA GLY A 95 14.66 19.53 5.65
C GLY A 95 14.25 18.62 4.49
N ALA A 96 14.23 19.14 3.26
CA ALA A 96 13.88 18.37 2.06
C ALA A 96 14.91 17.27 1.81
N GLY A 97 16.20 17.59 1.91
CA GLY A 97 17.27 16.59 1.77
C GLY A 97 17.16 15.46 2.79
N VAL A 98 16.88 15.78 4.05
CA VAL A 98 16.69 14.75 5.10
C VAL A 98 15.40 13.96 4.89
N GLY A 99 14.30 14.61 4.53
CA GLY A 99 13.02 13.96 4.25
C GLY A 99 13.11 13.01 3.05
N LEU A 100 13.79 13.41 1.98
CA LEU A 100 14.06 12.57 0.80
C LEU A 100 14.97 11.39 1.13
N ALA A 101 15.98 11.59 1.99
CA ALA A 101 16.82 10.49 2.46
C ALA A 101 16.01 9.49 3.29
N ALA A 102 15.11 9.95 4.15
CA ALA A 102 14.19 9.09 4.91
C ALA A 102 13.20 8.36 3.99
N PHE A 103 12.63 9.04 3.00
CA PHE A 103 11.80 8.42 1.96
C PHE A 103 12.55 7.31 1.23
N ALA A 104 13.76 7.60 0.73
CA ALA A 104 14.58 6.62 0.02
C ALA A 104 14.92 5.41 0.92
N LEU A 105 15.21 5.65 2.20
CA LEU A 105 15.47 4.60 3.18
C LEU A 105 14.22 3.75 3.47
N VAL A 106 13.01 4.28 3.34
CA VAL A 106 11.79 3.50 3.57
C VAL A 106 11.33 2.77 2.31
N VAL A 107 11.42 3.39 1.14
CA VAL A 107 10.91 2.80 -0.11
C VAL A 107 11.87 1.77 -0.69
N PHE A 108 13.18 2.05 -0.77
CA PHE A 108 14.10 1.17 -1.50
C PHE A 108 14.51 -0.09 -0.73
N PRO A 109 14.98 -0.02 0.54
CA PRO A 109 15.38 -1.22 1.26
C PRO A 109 14.22 -1.85 2.05
N LEU A 110 13.30 -1.07 2.63
CA LEU A 110 12.20 -1.61 3.44
C LEU A 110 10.96 -1.98 2.61
N ARG A 111 10.82 -1.45 1.39
CA ARG A 111 9.67 -1.68 0.49
C ARG A 111 8.33 -1.59 1.24
N SER A 112 8.22 -0.57 2.10
CA SER A 112 7.10 -0.42 3.02
C SER A 112 6.39 0.90 2.75
N TYR A 113 5.10 0.84 2.42
CA TYR A 113 4.22 1.99 2.28
C TYR A 113 3.34 2.12 3.53
N GLY A 114 3.99 2.12 4.71
CA GLY A 114 3.34 2.24 6.02
C GLY A 114 3.27 3.68 6.55
N ALA A 115 2.84 3.86 7.80
CA ALA A 115 2.78 5.19 8.42
C ALA A 115 4.18 5.80 8.57
N ALA A 116 5.23 4.96 8.66
CA ALA A 116 6.62 5.37 8.53
C ALA A 116 6.91 6.24 7.30
N LEU A 117 6.34 5.90 6.15
CA LEU A 117 6.53 6.66 4.91
C LEU A 117 5.69 7.93 4.91
N PHE A 118 4.39 7.83 5.19
CA PHE A 118 3.44 8.92 4.98
C PHE A 118 3.36 9.94 6.13
N ILE A 119 3.70 9.53 7.35
CA ILE A 119 3.72 10.40 8.53
C ILE A 119 5.16 10.60 9.00
N GLY A 120 5.92 9.51 9.12
CA GLY A 120 7.28 9.52 9.67
C GLY A 120 8.28 10.36 8.89
N ALA A 121 8.54 10.04 7.63
CA ALA A 121 9.52 10.74 6.81
C ALA A 121 9.22 12.27 6.68
N PRO A 122 7.97 12.69 6.40
CA PRO A 122 7.59 14.10 6.43
C PRO A 122 7.78 14.74 7.81
N SER A 123 7.49 14.04 8.90
CA SER A 123 7.78 14.54 10.26
C SER A 123 9.28 14.76 10.52
N ILE A 124 10.16 13.88 10.05
CA ILE A 124 11.62 14.07 10.18
C ILE A 124 12.07 15.31 9.39
N GLY A 125 11.66 15.42 8.12
CA GLY A 125 12.00 16.58 7.28
C GLY A 125 11.48 17.89 7.87
N GLY A 126 10.22 17.88 8.31
CA GLY A 126 9.57 19.01 8.99
C GLY A 126 10.26 19.39 10.30
N PHE A 127 10.67 18.41 11.12
CA PHE A 127 11.41 18.64 12.36
C PHE A 127 12.74 19.34 12.11
N VAL A 128 13.53 18.85 11.16
CA VAL A 128 14.82 19.46 10.80
C VAL A 128 14.62 20.87 10.27
N ALA A 129 13.66 21.08 9.36
CA ALA A 129 13.33 22.40 8.84
C ALA A 129 12.90 23.37 9.95
N GLY A 130 11.99 22.95 10.84
CA GLY A 130 11.50 23.78 11.94
C GLY A 130 12.57 24.12 12.97
N LEU A 131 13.41 23.15 13.34
CA LEU A 131 14.52 23.33 14.27
C LEU A 131 15.59 24.29 13.73
N LEU A 132 16.01 24.10 12.48
CA LEU A 132 17.03 24.94 11.85
C LEU A 132 16.53 26.36 11.63
N PHE A 133 15.28 26.54 11.19
CA PHE A 133 14.66 27.86 11.08
C PHE A 133 14.64 28.57 12.44
N ALA A 134 14.18 27.89 13.49
CA ALA A 134 14.10 28.44 14.83
C ALA A 134 15.49 28.86 15.37
N ARG A 135 16.54 28.12 15.00
CA ARG A 135 17.93 28.37 15.40
C ARG A 135 18.62 29.50 14.62
N TRP A 136 18.38 29.60 13.31
CA TRP A 136 19.03 30.60 12.44
C TRP A 136 18.32 31.96 12.37
N HIS A 137 17.07 32.05 12.84
CA HIS A 137 16.35 33.32 12.88
C HIS A 137 15.81 33.62 14.27
N ARG A 138 14.58 33.17 14.54
CA ARG A 138 13.89 33.19 15.83
C ARG A 138 12.91 32.04 15.84
N PRO A 139 12.57 31.48 17.01
CA PRO A 139 11.63 30.37 17.10
C PRO A 139 10.19 30.86 16.89
N LEU A 140 9.83 31.20 15.66
CA LEU A 140 8.48 31.58 15.25
C LEU A 140 7.79 30.38 14.62
N MET A 141 6.63 29.97 15.18
CA MET A 141 5.86 28.83 14.68
C MET A 141 5.51 28.95 13.20
N VAL A 142 5.06 30.13 12.77
CA VAL A 142 4.69 30.39 11.38
C VAL A 142 5.87 30.16 10.45
N GLY A 143 7.07 30.64 10.80
CA GLY A 143 8.26 30.44 9.96
C GLY A 143 8.78 29.00 9.97
N ALA A 144 8.67 28.29 11.09
CA ALA A 144 8.98 26.86 11.15
C ALA A 144 8.05 26.03 10.25
N VAL A 145 6.74 26.30 10.31
CA VAL A 145 5.74 25.64 9.46
C VAL A 145 5.95 25.98 7.99
N LEU A 146 6.17 27.25 7.63
CA LEU A 146 6.46 27.64 6.25
C LEU A 146 7.74 26.99 5.70
N SER A 147 8.78 26.87 6.53
CA SER A 147 10.01 26.16 6.14
C SER A 147 9.77 24.67 5.90
N ALA A 148 8.91 24.04 6.72
CA ALA A 148 8.52 22.64 6.53
C ALA A 148 7.62 22.42 5.31
N MET A 149 6.71 23.36 5.01
CA MET A 149 5.92 23.32 3.78
C MET A 149 6.80 23.49 2.54
N LEU A 150 7.81 24.38 2.59
CA LEU A 150 8.80 24.50 1.53
C LEU A 150 9.62 23.21 1.37
N SER A 151 10.02 22.58 2.48
CA SER A 151 10.69 21.29 2.48
C SER A 151 9.85 20.22 1.77
N LEU A 152 8.55 20.14 2.11
CA LEU A 152 7.62 19.19 1.50
C LEU A 152 7.41 19.48 0.01
N LEU A 153 7.30 20.75 -0.38
CA LEU A 153 7.17 21.17 -1.77
C LEU A 153 8.40 20.77 -2.60
N ILE A 154 9.61 21.00 -2.08
CA ILE A 154 10.86 20.61 -2.73
C ILE A 154 10.93 19.08 -2.84
N ALA A 155 10.64 18.36 -1.76
CA ALA A 155 10.65 16.89 -1.77
C ALA A 155 9.64 16.33 -2.78
N GLY A 156 8.40 16.83 -2.80
CA GLY A 156 7.37 16.44 -3.77
C GLY A 156 7.78 16.74 -5.22
N ALA A 157 8.36 17.91 -5.47
CA ALA A 157 8.87 18.27 -6.79
C ALA A 157 10.01 17.34 -7.25
N VAL A 158 10.89 16.92 -6.35
CA VAL A 158 11.94 15.93 -6.64
C VAL A 158 11.32 14.57 -6.94
N VAL A 159 10.41 14.07 -6.11
CA VAL A 159 9.78 12.75 -6.31
C VAL A 159 9.03 12.69 -7.65
N ILE A 160 8.25 13.72 -8.00
CA ILE A 160 7.59 13.84 -9.30
C ILE A 160 8.63 13.99 -10.42
N GLY A 161 9.66 14.82 -10.18
CA GLY A 161 10.79 15.06 -11.07
C GLY A 161 11.77 13.89 -11.21
N PHE A 162 11.51 12.74 -10.60
CA PHE A 162 12.20 11.49 -10.91
C PHE A 162 11.21 10.38 -11.29
N ALA A 163 9.93 10.74 -11.47
CA ALA A 163 8.83 9.81 -11.73
C ALA A 163 8.79 8.62 -10.75
N LEU A 164 9.18 8.87 -9.49
CA LEU A 164 9.13 7.85 -8.43
C LEU A 164 7.70 7.64 -7.94
N GLU A 165 6.91 8.72 -7.91
CA GLU A 165 5.48 8.74 -7.61
C GLU A 165 4.77 9.62 -8.64
N GLY A 166 3.47 9.41 -8.81
CA GLY A 166 2.64 10.26 -9.66
C GLY A 166 2.00 11.43 -8.93
N LEU A 167 1.55 12.43 -9.69
CA LEU A 167 0.88 13.60 -9.12
C LEU A 167 -0.39 13.22 -8.34
N ILE A 168 -1.12 12.18 -8.77
CA ILE A 168 -2.40 11.81 -8.17
C ILE A 168 -2.17 11.09 -6.85
N CYS A 169 -1.28 10.09 -6.80
CA CYS A 169 -0.95 9.47 -5.51
C CYS A 169 -0.30 10.46 -4.54
N LEU A 170 0.50 11.43 -5.01
CA LEU A 170 1.00 12.48 -4.13
C LEU A 170 -0.13 13.38 -3.61
N ALA A 171 -1.11 13.73 -4.45
CA ALA A 171 -2.28 14.49 -4.04
C ALA A 171 -3.13 13.71 -3.02
N MET A 172 -3.29 12.40 -3.20
CA MET A 172 -3.92 11.52 -2.23
C MET A 172 -3.12 11.45 -0.93
N ALA A 173 -1.79 11.39 -0.97
CA ALA A 173 -0.95 11.35 0.23
C ALA A 173 -0.86 12.72 0.96
N LEU A 174 -1.20 13.82 0.28
CA LEU A 174 -1.00 15.20 0.77
C LEU A 174 -1.51 15.45 2.20
N PRO A 175 -2.73 15.03 2.59
CA PRO A 175 -3.23 15.27 3.94
C PRO A 175 -2.35 14.64 5.03
N LEU A 176 -1.84 13.43 4.79
CA LEU A 176 -0.98 12.71 5.74
C LEU A 176 0.40 13.37 5.84
N VAL A 177 1.03 13.67 4.70
CA VAL A 177 2.39 14.22 4.66
C VAL A 177 2.45 15.67 5.17
N VAL A 178 1.40 16.46 4.92
CA VAL A 178 1.27 17.82 5.47
C VAL A 178 1.11 17.76 6.98
N PHE A 179 0.23 16.89 7.48
CA PHE A 179 0.03 16.68 8.92
C PHE A 179 1.35 16.28 9.61
N GLY A 180 2.04 15.27 9.06
CA GLY A 180 3.34 14.82 9.56
C GLY A 180 4.38 15.95 9.57
N SER A 181 4.49 16.70 8.48
CA SER A 181 5.44 17.82 8.35
C SER A 181 5.20 18.93 9.36
N ILE A 182 3.95 19.33 9.58
CA ILE A 182 3.57 20.37 10.56
C ILE A 182 3.90 19.91 11.97
N MET A 183 3.56 18.66 12.32
CA MET A 183 3.86 18.09 13.63
C MET A 183 5.36 18.10 13.92
N GLY A 184 6.17 17.64 12.96
CA GLY A 184 7.64 17.69 13.07
C GLY A 184 8.16 19.10 13.28
N ALA A 185 7.71 20.05 12.45
CA ALA A 185 8.13 21.45 12.52
C ALA A 185 7.77 22.11 13.86
N ALA A 186 6.58 21.80 14.39
CA ALA A 186 6.13 22.29 15.68
C ALA A 186 7.03 21.80 16.81
N ILE A 187 7.34 20.50 16.83
CA ILE A 187 8.23 19.89 17.82
C ILE A 187 9.63 20.53 17.72
N GLY A 188 10.19 20.66 16.52
CA GLY A 188 11.50 21.27 16.29
C GLY A 188 11.57 22.72 16.79
N CYS A 189 10.52 23.50 16.54
CA CYS A 189 10.43 24.89 16.99
C CYS A 189 10.27 25.00 18.52
N LEU A 190 9.37 24.22 19.12
CA LEU A 190 9.14 24.19 20.57
C LEU A 190 10.38 23.77 21.36
N LEU A 191 11.14 22.82 20.81
CA LEU A 191 12.38 22.37 21.42
C LEU A 191 13.43 23.49 21.50
N GLU A 192 13.59 24.26 20.42
CA GLU A 192 14.52 25.39 20.40
C GLU A 192 14.04 26.55 21.28
N ARG A 193 12.73 26.77 21.40
CA ARG A 193 12.17 27.69 22.42
C ARG A 193 12.59 27.28 23.82
N SER A 194 12.52 25.99 24.12
CA SER A 194 12.81 25.42 25.44
C SER A 194 14.32 25.37 25.77
N LYS A 195 15.20 25.34 24.75
CA LYS A 195 16.66 25.36 24.94
C LYS A 195 17.20 26.62 25.58
N ARG A 196 16.46 27.73 25.49
CA ARG A 196 16.85 28.97 26.17
C ARG A 196 16.98 28.76 27.68
N ASP A 197 16.38 27.69 28.22
CA ASP A 197 16.38 27.36 29.64
C ASP A 197 17.13 26.05 30.02
N ARG A 198 17.44 25.11 29.09
CA ARG A 198 17.96 23.75 29.45
C ARG A 198 19.08 23.11 28.59
N GLY A 199 19.71 23.81 27.64
CA GLY A 199 20.89 23.29 26.91
C GLY A 199 20.62 22.26 25.78
N MET A 200 21.67 21.65 25.20
CA MET A 200 21.61 20.89 23.92
C MET A 200 21.21 19.40 24.01
N ALA A 201 21.15 18.80 25.20
CA ALA A 201 20.84 17.38 25.41
C ALA A 201 19.48 16.89 24.82
N PRO A 202 18.36 17.64 24.87
CA PRO A 202 17.06 17.12 24.46
C PRO A 202 16.85 17.04 22.93
N THR A 203 17.75 17.63 22.12
CA THR A 203 17.67 17.57 20.65
C THR A 203 18.29 16.33 20.05
N ALA A 204 19.35 15.82 20.67
CA ALA A 204 19.96 14.56 20.24
C ALA A 204 19.05 13.37 20.57
N SER A 205 18.36 13.38 21.71
CA SER A 205 17.41 12.32 22.08
C SER A 205 16.14 12.33 21.24
N ALA A 206 15.57 13.51 20.93
CA ALA A 206 14.39 13.62 20.07
C ALA A 206 14.65 13.12 18.62
N LEU A 207 15.85 13.37 18.09
CA LEU A 207 16.25 12.90 16.75
C LEU A 207 16.51 11.39 16.70
N MET A 208 16.88 10.77 17.83
CA MET A 208 17.10 9.32 17.95
C MET A 208 15.83 8.52 18.22
N LEU A 209 14.84 9.10 18.92
CA LEU A 209 13.57 8.44 19.23
C LEU A 209 12.64 8.31 18.01
N LEU A 210 12.66 9.28 17.09
CA LEU A 210 11.78 9.28 15.91
C LEU A 210 12.00 8.06 14.98
N PRO A 211 13.22 7.75 14.51
CA PRO A 211 13.43 6.58 13.66
C PRO A 211 13.15 5.26 14.40
N LEU A 212 13.35 5.21 15.72
CA LEU A 212 13.07 4.01 16.53
C LEU A 212 11.56 3.72 16.62
N THR A 213 10.73 4.76 16.77
CA THR A 213 9.26 4.59 16.77
C THR A 213 8.72 4.15 15.42
N LEU A 214 9.34 4.58 14.31
CA LEU A 214 8.94 4.19 12.95
C LEU A 214 9.45 2.79 12.59
N ALA A 215 10.60 2.37 13.15
CA ALA A 215 11.10 1.01 13.00
C ALA A 215 10.23 -0.04 13.72
N MET A 216 9.62 0.31 14.86
CA MET A 216 8.74 -0.59 15.62
C MET A 216 7.47 -0.98 14.85
N GLU A 217 6.99 -0.15 13.92
CA GLU A 217 5.82 -0.45 13.07
C GLU A 217 6.05 -1.67 12.16
N ASN A 218 7.28 -1.88 11.68
CA ASN A 218 7.61 -3.02 10.81
C ASN A 218 7.80 -4.35 11.59
N VAL A 219 7.92 -4.30 12.92
CA VAL A 219 8.17 -5.50 13.75
C VAL A 219 6.86 -6.16 14.20
N ASN A 220 5.76 -5.41 14.24
CA ASN A 220 4.41 -5.92 14.51
C ASN A 220 3.44 -5.42 13.43
N PRO A 221 3.46 -5.98 12.21
CA PRO A 221 2.36 -5.75 11.28
C PRO A 221 1.08 -6.24 11.97
N LEU A 222 0.13 -5.33 12.17
CA LEU A 222 -1.21 -5.73 12.62
C LEU A 222 -1.73 -6.79 11.63
N PRO A 223 -2.35 -7.88 12.11
CA PRO A 223 -2.87 -8.90 11.21
C PRO A 223 -3.81 -8.25 10.20
N ALA A 224 -3.62 -8.55 8.92
CA ALA A 224 -4.49 -8.09 7.85
C ALA A 224 -5.91 -8.53 8.20
N SER A 225 -6.72 -7.59 8.69
CA SER A 225 -8.12 -7.87 8.99
C SER A 225 -8.80 -8.05 7.64
N GLU A 226 -9.37 -9.22 7.38
CA GLU A 226 -10.25 -9.41 6.23
C GLU A 226 -11.50 -8.56 6.47
N PHE A 227 -11.44 -7.31 6.01
CA PHE A 227 -12.56 -6.39 6.11
C PHE A 227 -13.71 -6.83 5.20
N LEU A 228 -14.90 -6.31 5.50
CA LEU A 228 -16.09 -6.51 4.69
C LEU A 228 -15.84 -6.10 3.23
N PRO A 229 -16.40 -6.83 2.24
CA PRO A 229 -16.26 -6.47 0.84
C PRO A 229 -16.89 -5.11 0.56
N VAL A 230 -16.39 -4.45 -0.49
CA VAL A 230 -17.10 -3.29 -1.07
C VAL A 230 -18.32 -3.84 -1.79
N GLU A 231 -19.51 -3.40 -1.39
CA GLU A 231 -20.77 -3.78 -2.01
C GLU A 231 -21.40 -2.60 -2.72
N SER A 232 -21.79 -2.80 -3.97
CA SER A 232 -22.56 -1.84 -4.77
C SER A 232 -23.76 -2.55 -5.37
N SER A 233 -24.92 -1.90 -5.42
CA SER A 233 -26.12 -2.51 -6.00
C SER A 233 -26.92 -1.55 -6.87
N ILE A 234 -27.58 -2.08 -7.89
CA ILE A 234 -28.54 -1.38 -8.73
C ILE A 234 -29.80 -2.25 -8.91
N VAL A 235 -30.95 -1.61 -9.12
CA VAL A 235 -32.17 -2.30 -9.54
C VAL A 235 -32.26 -2.20 -11.07
N VAL A 236 -32.40 -3.36 -11.71
CA VAL A 236 -32.52 -3.50 -13.17
C VAL A 236 -33.95 -3.85 -13.51
N ASN A 237 -34.54 -3.15 -14.47
CA ASN A 237 -35.89 -3.40 -14.96
C ASN A 237 -35.92 -4.54 -16.00
N ALA A 238 -35.37 -5.70 -15.62
CA ALA A 238 -35.36 -6.92 -16.42
C ALA A 238 -35.35 -8.19 -15.53
N PRO A 239 -35.88 -9.33 -16.01
CA PRO A 239 -35.82 -10.61 -15.31
C PRO A 239 -34.39 -11.08 -15.06
N ALA A 240 -34.18 -11.89 -14.01
CA ALA A 240 -32.85 -12.32 -13.59
C ALA A 240 -32.12 -13.10 -14.68
N GLU A 241 -32.85 -13.85 -15.50
CA GLU A 241 -32.33 -14.63 -16.63
C GLU A 241 -31.72 -13.72 -17.71
N THR A 242 -32.38 -12.59 -18.00
CA THR A 242 -31.87 -11.59 -18.96
C THR A 242 -30.66 -10.86 -18.41
N VAL A 243 -30.65 -10.55 -17.11
CA VAL A 243 -29.52 -9.91 -16.45
C VAL A 243 -28.32 -10.86 -16.39
N TRP A 244 -28.54 -12.13 -16.09
CA TRP A 244 -27.52 -13.17 -16.01
C TRP A 244 -26.68 -13.26 -17.29
N HIS A 245 -27.33 -13.22 -18.45
CA HIS A 245 -26.65 -13.27 -19.75
C HIS A 245 -25.64 -12.12 -19.92
N HIS A 246 -26.01 -10.92 -19.49
CA HIS A 246 -25.16 -9.73 -19.57
C HIS A 246 -24.14 -9.60 -18.41
N VAL A 247 -24.32 -10.34 -17.31
CA VAL A 247 -23.36 -10.37 -16.19
C VAL A 247 -22.15 -11.24 -16.52
N ILE A 248 -22.37 -12.38 -17.19
CA ILE A 248 -21.31 -13.31 -17.60
C ILE A 248 -20.38 -12.65 -18.62
N THR A 249 -20.97 -12.07 -19.66
CA THR A 249 -20.26 -11.43 -20.77
C THR A 249 -21.03 -10.18 -21.18
N PHE A 250 -20.30 -9.11 -21.51
CA PHE A 250 -20.93 -7.91 -22.04
C PHE A 250 -20.05 -7.27 -23.12
N PRO A 251 -20.68 -6.69 -24.16
CA PRO A 251 -19.97 -5.99 -25.21
C PRO A 251 -19.22 -4.77 -24.66
N PRO A 252 -18.24 -4.25 -25.40
CA PRO A 252 -17.42 -3.14 -24.95
C PRO A 252 -18.24 -1.94 -24.46
N LEU A 253 -17.80 -1.35 -23.35
CA LEU A 253 -18.32 -0.09 -22.84
C LEU A 253 -17.80 1.07 -23.71
N GLY A 254 -18.63 2.11 -23.86
CA GLY A 254 -18.17 3.39 -24.42
C GLY A 254 -17.02 4.00 -23.61
N PRO A 255 -16.27 4.96 -24.19
CA PRO A 255 -15.11 5.55 -23.52
C PRO A 255 -15.49 6.13 -22.15
N PRO A 256 -14.61 6.00 -21.14
CA PRO A 256 -14.89 6.50 -19.80
C PRO A 256 -14.99 8.02 -19.77
N SER A 257 -16.04 8.54 -19.15
CA SER A 257 -16.32 9.99 -19.08
C SER A 257 -16.13 10.55 -17.67
N GLU A 258 -16.18 9.69 -16.66
CA GLU A 258 -16.08 10.04 -15.25
C GLU A 258 -14.68 10.56 -14.91
N TRP A 259 -14.63 11.58 -14.04
CA TRP A 259 -13.40 12.30 -13.70
C TRP A 259 -12.28 11.39 -13.17
N ILE A 260 -12.65 10.34 -12.44
CA ILE A 260 -11.69 9.41 -11.81
C ILE A 260 -10.91 8.60 -12.85
N TYR A 261 -11.56 8.20 -13.95
CA TYR A 261 -10.90 7.50 -15.05
C TYR A 261 -10.08 8.46 -15.90
N ARG A 262 -10.52 9.72 -16.04
CA ARG A 262 -9.72 10.78 -16.68
C ARG A 262 -8.48 11.14 -15.87
N ALA A 263 -8.54 10.98 -14.54
CA ALA A 263 -7.37 11.07 -13.68
C ALA A 263 -6.40 9.89 -13.94
N GLY A 264 -6.85 8.78 -14.52
CA GLY A 264 -5.97 7.67 -14.91
C GLY A 264 -6.20 6.39 -14.12
N VAL A 265 -7.18 6.36 -13.22
CA VAL A 265 -7.67 5.10 -12.63
C VAL A 265 -8.11 4.15 -13.74
N ALA A 266 -7.74 2.88 -13.62
CA ALA A 266 -8.09 1.86 -14.58
C ALA A 266 -9.61 1.76 -14.72
N SER A 267 -10.11 1.80 -15.95
CA SER A 267 -11.54 1.76 -16.23
C SER A 267 -11.92 0.47 -16.95
N PRO A 268 -13.04 -0.18 -16.57
CA PRO A 268 -13.54 -1.36 -17.28
C PRO A 268 -14.03 -0.98 -18.68
N MET A 269 -13.59 -1.76 -19.66
CA MET A 269 -13.84 -1.58 -21.09
C MET A 269 -14.67 -2.71 -21.69
N GLY A 270 -14.67 -3.90 -21.12
CA GLY A 270 -15.40 -5.07 -21.63
C GLY A 270 -15.10 -6.31 -20.80
N ALA A 271 -15.89 -7.36 -20.96
CA ALA A 271 -15.61 -8.66 -20.34
C ALA A 271 -15.92 -9.79 -21.31
N VAL A 272 -14.97 -10.72 -21.44
CA VAL A 272 -15.14 -11.96 -22.20
C VAL A 272 -14.96 -13.15 -21.27
N ILE A 273 -15.58 -14.28 -21.61
CA ILE A 273 -15.44 -15.51 -20.83
C ILE A 273 -15.06 -16.65 -21.77
N ASP A 274 -14.08 -17.44 -21.35
CA ASP A 274 -13.65 -18.65 -22.04
C ASP A 274 -14.11 -19.87 -21.23
N GLY A 275 -15.05 -20.64 -21.79
CA GLY A 275 -15.68 -21.78 -21.15
C GLY A 275 -17.01 -21.45 -20.46
N GLU A 276 -17.59 -22.45 -19.80
CA GLU A 276 -18.86 -22.36 -19.09
C GLU A 276 -18.78 -23.11 -17.75
N GLY A 277 -19.41 -22.59 -16.70
CA GLY A 277 -19.44 -23.21 -15.39
C GLY A 277 -18.22 -22.91 -14.52
N VAL A 278 -18.08 -23.67 -13.43
CA VAL A 278 -16.93 -23.58 -12.51
C VAL A 278 -15.65 -23.97 -13.24
N GLY A 279 -14.60 -23.16 -13.10
CA GLY A 279 -13.33 -23.33 -13.82
C GLY A 279 -13.26 -22.62 -15.17
N ALA A 280 -14.37 -22.04 -15.67
CA ALA A 280 -14.31 -21.09 -16.78
C ALA A 280 -13.42 -19.89 -16.39
N VAL A 281 -12.79 -19.26 -17.38
CA VAL A 281 -11.91 -18.11 -17.14
C VAL A 281 -12.53 -16.87 -17.73
N ARG A 282 -12.91 -15.93 -16.87
CA ARG A 282 -13.36 -14.61 -17.28
C ARG A 282 -12.17 -13.68 -17.42
N ARG A 283 -12.13 -12.91 -18.51
CA ARG A 283 -11.14 -11.86 -18.74
C ARG A 283 -11.85 -10.51 -18.79
N CYS A 284 -11.67 -9.72 -17.74
CA CYS A 284 -12.22 -8.37 -17.67
C CYS A 284 -11.18 -7.37 -18.18
N ILE A 285 -11.49 -6.70 -19.29
CA ILE A 285 -10.56 -5.82 -20.00
C ILE A 285 -10.68 -4.41 -19.43
N PHE A 286 -9.58 -3.86 -18.94
CA PHE A 286 -9.47 -2.49 -18.45
C PHE A 286 -8.54 -1.66 -19.35
N THR A 287 -8.55 -0.33 -19.18
CA THR A 287 -7.64 0.60 -19.88
C THR A 287 -6.15 0.31 -19.64
N THR A 288 -5.81 -0.39 -18.55
CA THR A 288 -4.44 -0.71 -18.16
C THR A 288 -4.03 -2.15 -18.43
N GLY A 289 -4.95 -3.02 -18.86
CA GLY A 289 -4.71 -4.44 -19.09
C GLY A 289 -5.93 -5.28 -18.68
N ALA A 290 -5.77 -6.61 -18.66
CA ALA A 290 -6.87 -7.52 -18.35
C ALA A 290 -6.72 -8.12 -16.94
N PHE A 291 -7.83 -8.20 -16.21
CA PHE A 291 -7.96 -9.09 -15.07
C PHE A 291 -8.20 -10.51 -15.56
N VAL A 292 -7.58 -11.50 -14.89
CA VAL A 292 -7.84 -12.92 -15.12
C VAL A 292 -8.59 -13.48 -13.93
N GLU A 293 -9.83 -13.86 -14.17
CA GLU A 293 -10.85 -14.12 -13.16
C GLU A 293 -11.43 -15.53 -13.34
N PRO A 294 -10.78 -16.58 -12.81
CA PRO A 294 -11.34 -17.92 -12.86
C PRO A 294 -12.62 -17.99 -12.01
N ILE A 295 -13.66 -18.60 -12.56
CA ILE A 295 -14.95 -18.79 -11.92
C ILE A 295 -14.83 -19.86 -10.83
N GLU A 296 -15.18 -19.48 -9.60
CA GLU A 296 -15.25 -20.37 -8.43
C GLU A 296 -16.68 -20.85 -8.16
N THR A 297 -17.66 -19.97 -8.35
CA THR A 297 -19.09 -20.26 -8.14
C THR A 297 -19.87 -19.92 -9.39
N TRP A 298 -20.71 -20.85 -9.84
CA TRP A 298 -21.61 -20.68 -10.97
C TRP A 298 -22.99 -21.25 -10.62
N ASP A 299 -23.90 -20.41 -10.13
CA ASP A 299 -25.29 -20.77 -9.80
C ASP A 299 -26.26 -19.90 -10.62
N PRO A 300 -26.57 -20.27 -11.87
CA PRO A 300 -27.44 -19.47 -12.74
C PRO A 300 -28.91 -19.50 -12.27
N PRO A 301 -29.66 -18.38 -12.28
CA PRO A 301 -29.23 -17.00 -12.59
C PRO A 301 -28.85 -16.18 -11.33
N ARG A 302 -28.50 -16.83 -10.20
CA ARG A 302 -28.45 -16.22 -8.87
C ARG A 302 -27.08 -15.69 -8.46
N GLU A 303 -26.00 -16.43 -8.74
CA GLU A 303 -24.66 -16.11 -8.23
C GLU A 303 -23.55 -16.46 -9.22
N LEU A 304 -22.65 -15.50 -9.42
CA LEU A 304 -21.38 -15.69 -10.13
C LEU A 304 -20.23 -15.21 -9.23
N GLY A 305 -19.41 -16.13 -8.75
CA GLY A 305 -18.24 -15.85 -7.92
C GLY A 305 -16.94 -16.20 -8.65
N PHE A 306 -15.92 -15.36 -8.51
CA PHE A 306 -14.64 -15.55 -9.19
C PHE A 306 -13.47 -15.08 -8.32
N ALA A 307 -12.35 -15.79 -8.41
CA ALA A 307 -11.08 -15.35 -7.84
C ALA A 307 -10.41 -14.32 -8.78
N VAL A 308 -9.41 -13.61 -8.29
CA VAL A 308 -8.54 -12.78 -9.12
C VAL A 308 -7.12 -13.35 -9.06
N VAL A 309 -6.66 -13.96 -10.15
CA VAL A 309 -5.32 -14.56 -10.23
C VAL A 309 -4.28 -13.56 -10.72
N SER A 310 -4.69 -12.64 -11.58
CA SER A 310 -3.85 -11.53 -12.03
C SER A 310 -4.67 -10.29 -12.25
N SER A 311 -4.13 -9.14 -11.83
CA SER A 311 -4.69 -7.81 -12.04
C SER A 311 -3.70 -6.92 -12.79
N PRO A 312 -4.18 -6.03 -13.69
CA PRO A 312 -3.35 -5.00 -14.28
C PRO A 312 -3.03 -3.90 -13.26
N ASP A 313 -2.27 -2.90 -13.68
CA ASP A 313 -2.06 -1.70 -12.88
C ASP A 313 -3.40 -1.04 -12.51
N PRO A 314 -3.61 -0.67 -11.23
CA PRO A 314 -4.86 -0.05 -10.79
C PRO A 314 -5.05 1.35 -11.39
N MET A 315 -3.96 2.00 -11.82
CA MET A 315 -4.01 3.31 -12.49
C MET A 315 -2.76 3.59 -13.31
N ARG A 316 -2.86 4.53 -14.25
CA ARG A 316 -1.74 5.23 -14.87
C ARG A 316 -1.57 6.58 -14.23
N GLU A 317 -0.41 6.78 -13.62
CA GLU A 317 -0.07 8.00 -12.91
C GLU A 317 0.21 9.18 -13.84
N TRP A 318 0.01 10.38 -13.32
CA TRP A 318 0.42 11.61 -14.01
C TRP A 318 1.88 11.91 -13.66
N THR A 319 2.78 11.47 -14.54
CA THR A 319 4.21 11.73 -14.46
C THR A 319 4.63 12.77 -15.51
N LEU A 320 5.72 13.49 -15.26
CA LEU A 320 6.24 14.50 -16.19
C LEU A 320 6.78 13.91 -17.50
N TRP A 321 7.22 12.65 -17.46
CA TRP A 321 7.67 11.85 -18.60
C TRP A 321 7.30 10.38 -18.36
N ASP A 322 7.43 9.56 -19.40
CA ASP A 322 7.32 8.10 -19.31
C ASP A 322 8.53 7.54 -18.54
N GLY A 323 8.45 7.66 -17.22
CA GLY A 323 9.46 7.21 -16.28
C GLY A 323 9.26 5.75 -15.84
N PRO A 324 10.07 5.27 -14.89
CA PRO A 324 9.87 3.95 -14.31
C PRO A 324 8.47 3.82 -13.69
N ARG A 325 7.88 2.63 -13.79
CA ARG A 325 6.60 2.31 -13.17
C ARG A 325 6.68 2.59 -11.65
N PRO A 326 5.80 3.45 -11.09
CA PRO A 326 5.83 3.77 -9.67
C PRO A 326 5.70 2.51 -8.81
N PRO A 327 6.55 2.33 -7.77
CA PRO A 327 6.60 1.07 -7.03
C PRO A 327 5.32 0.72 -6.28
N HIS A 328 4.53 1.71 -5.87
CA HIS A 328 3.27 1.53 -5.13
C HIS A 328 2.14 0.93 -5.96
N LEU A 329 2.24 0.90 -7.29
CA LEU A 329 1.22 0.30 -8.14
C LEU A 329 1.29 -1.24 -8.17
N ASN A 330 2.34 -1.83 -7.58
CA ASN A 330 2.55 -3.27 -7.57
C ASN A 330 2.38 -3.85 -6.16
N GLY A 331 1.27 -4.55 -5.94
CA GLY A 331 1.04 -5.33 -4.72
C GLY A 331 0.58 -4.53 -3.51
N TYR A 332 0.15 -3.28 -3.68
CA TYR A 332 -0.38 -2.45 -2.58
C TYR A 332 -1.89 -2.31 -2.57
N LEU A 333 -2.55 -2.49 -3.71
CA LEU A 333 -4.00 -2.66 -3.82
C LEU A 333 -4.26 -3.89 -4.69
N GLU A 334 -4.68 -4.97 -4.06
CA GLU A 334 -4.89 -6.26 -4.73
C GLU A 334 -6.33 -6.71 -4.54
N SER A 335 -7.07 -6.82 -5.64
CA SER A 335 -8.36 -7.53 -5.63
C SER A 335 -8.09 -9.02 -5.49
N THR A 336 -8.82 -9.68 -4.59
CA THR A 336 -8.64 -11.11 -4.29
C THR A 336 -9.81 -11.94 -4.81
N ARG A 337 -11.02 -11.41 -4.70
CA ARG A 337 -12.26 -12.08 -5.10
C ARG A 337 -13.30 -11.07 -5.57
N GLY A 338 -14.09 -11.46 -6.56
CA GLY A 338 -15.29 -10.75 -6.98
C GLY A 338 -16.53 -11.65 -6.96
N GLN A 339 -17.70 -11.03 -6.82
CA GLN A 339 -18.99 -11.74 -6.83
C GLN A 339 -20.08 -10.84 -7.42
N PHE A 340 -20.92 -11.42 -8.28
CA PHE A 340 -22.22 -10.87 -8.68
C PHE A 340 -23.34 -11.71 -8.08
N LEU A 341 -24.29 -11.04 -7.42
CA LEU A 341 -25.51 -11.64 -6.89
C LEU A 341 -26.71 -11.00 -7.56
N LEU A 342 -27.66 -11.84 -7.97
CA LEU A 342 -28.91 -11.43 -8.59
C LEU A 342 -30.06 -11.85 -7.67
N GLU A 343 -30.73 -10.87 -7.09
CA GLU A 343 -31.93 -11.10 -6.27
C GLU A 343 -33.16 -10.75 -7.12
N ALA A 344 -34.01 -11.73 -7.39
CA ALA A 344 -35.28 -11.49 -8.07
C ALA A 344 -36.19 -10.60 -7.20
N LEU A 345 -36.72 -9.53 -7.79
CA LEU A 345 -37.67 -8.61 -7.18
C LEU A 345 -39.06 -8.81 -7.80
N PRO A 346 -40.13 -8.31 -7.14
CA PRO A 346 -41.45 -8.24 -7.74
C PRO A 346 -41.44 -7.48 -9.07
N ASP A 347 -42.45 -7.76 -9.90
CA ASP A 347 -42.67 -7.13 -11.23
C ASP A 347 -41.62 -7.50 -12.29
N GLY A 348 -40.91 -8.63 -12.11
CA GLY A 348 -39.89 -9.09 -13.05
C GLY A 348 -38.64 -8.21 -13.07
N ARG A 349 -38.37 -7.49 -11.97
CA ARG A 349 -37.15 -6.70 -11.76
C ARG A 349 -36.09 -7.56 -11.07
N THR A 350 -34.83 -7.12 -11.15
CA THR A 350 -33.72 -7.82 -10.51
C THR A 350 -32.84 -6.82 -9.78
N ARG A 351 -32.50 -7.10 -8.52
CA ARG A 351 -31.44 -6.37 -7.83
C ARG A 351 -30.11 -7.05 -8.15
N LEU A 352 -29.26 -6.32 -8.86
CA LEU A 352 -27.90 -6.76 -9.19
C LEU A 352 -26.92 -6.15 -8.17
N VAL A 353 -26.23 -7.02 -7.45
CA VAL A 353 -25.26 -6.66 -6.41
C VAL A 353 -23.87 -7.10 -6.86
N GLY A 354 -22.91 -6.19 -6.86
CA GLY A 354 -21.50 -6.47 -7.10
C GLY A 354 -20.70 -6.34 -5.80
N ARG A 355 -19.87 -7.36 -5.50
CA ARG A 355 -18.98 -7.39 -4.35
C ARG A 355 -17.55 -7.62 -4.78
N THR A 356 -16.62 -6.91 -4.16
CA THR A 356 -15.18 -7.11 -4.35
C THR A 356 -14.49 -7.16 -2.99
N TRP A 357 -13.70 -8.21 -2.78
CA TRP A 357 -12.76 -8.32 -1.67
C TRP A 357 -11.39 -7.91 -2.16
N TYR A 358 -10.72 -7.06 -1.40
CA TYR A 358 -9.39 -6.56 -1.73
C TYR A 358 -8.51 -6.50 -0.48
N ARG A 359 -7.21 -6.46 -0.70
CA ARG A 359 -6.20 -6.19 0.31
C ARG A 359 -5.49 -4.89 0.00
N THR A 360 -5.22 -4.09 1.02
CA THR A 360 -4.35 -2.92 0.94
C THR A 360 -3.12 -3.14 1.80
N ASN A 361 -1.92 -3.07 1.20
CA ASN A 361 -0.66 -3.16 1.92
C ASN A 361 -0.10 -1.75 2.26
N MET A 362 -0.99 -0.76 2.37
CA MET A 362 -0.67 0.62 2.72
C MET A 362 -1.22 1.00 4.10
N ALA A 363 -0.44 1.74 4.90
CA ALA A 363 -0.86 2.24 6.20
C ALA A 363 -0.87 3.79 6.27
N PRO A 364 -1.75 4.42 7.07
CA PRO A 364 -2.83 3.82 7.86
C PRO A 364 -3.93 3.24 6.97
N GLU A 365 -4.30 1.98 7.18
CA GLU A 365 -5.23 1.26 6.30
C GLU A 365 -6.58 1.96 6.17
N VAL A 366 -7.14 2.43 7.29
CA VAL A 366 -8.42 3.16 7.32
C VAL A 366 -8.43 4.35 6.35
N TYR A 367 -7.31 5.05 6.23
CA TYR A 367 -7.19 6.19 5.32
C TYR A 367 -7.22 5.75 3.85
N TRP A 368 -6.40 4.76 3.50
CA TRP A 368 -6.30 4.26 2.12
C TRP A 368 -7.57 3.54 1.66
N ARG A 369 -8.32 2.93 2.58
CA ARG A 369 -9.62 2.34 2.30
C ARG A 369 -10.67 3.35 1.85
N LEU A 370 -10.64 4.60 2.34
CA LEU A 370 -11.57 5.65 1.85
C LEU A 370 -11.42 5.87 0.35
N TRP A 371 -10.19 5.82 -0.15
CA TRP A 371 -9.89 5.92 -1.57
C TRP A 371 -10.24 4.63 -2.32
N ALA A 372 -9.78 3.48 -1.82
CA ALA A 372 -10.00 2.18 -2.45
C ALA A 372 -11.50 1.82 -2.57
N ASP A 373 -12.26 1.98 -1.48
CA ASP A 373 -13.71 1.71 -1.46
C ASP A 373 -14.44 2.61 -2.47
N SER A 374 -14.06 3.88 -2.56
CA SER A 374 -14.65 4.83 -3.52
C SER A 374 -14.32 4.48 -4.97
N ILE A 375 -13.08 4.08 -5.25
CA ILE A 375 -12.62 3.67 -6.58
C ILE A 375 -13.35 2.39 -7.02
N ILE A 376 -13.36 1.36 -6.17
CA ILE A 376 -14.02 0.09 -6.44
C ILE A 376 -15.52 0.29 -6.62
N HIS A 377 -16.15 1.13 -5.78
CA HIS A 377 -17.55 1.48 -5.93
C HIS A 377 -17.83 2.14 -7.29
N ALA A 378 -16.99 3.05 -7.75
CA ALA A 378 -17.13 3.69 -9.06
C ALA A 378 -16.99 2.69 -10.21
N ILE A 379 -16.05 1.74 -10.11
CA ILE A 379 -15.86 0.65 -11.07
C ILE A 379 -17.11 -0.25 -11.10
N HIS A 380 -17.60 -0.69 -9.94
CA HIS A 380 -18.85 -1.45 -9.84
C HIS A 380 -19.99 -0.72 -10.52
N MET A 381 -20.23 0.55 -10.14
CA MET A 381 -21.38 1.29 -10.67
C MET A 381 -21.30 1.53 -12.17
N ARG A 382 -20.10 1.60 -12.75
CA ARG A 382 -19.92 1.67 -14.21
C ARG A 382 -20.36 0.37 -14.88
N VAL A 383 -19.88 -0.78 -14.39
CA VAL A 383 -20.25 -2.09 -14.94
C VAL A 383 -21.74 -2.38 -14.71
N LEU A 384 -22.24 -2.18 -13.49
CA LEU A 384 -23.62 -2.44 -13.11
C LEU A 384 -24.61 -1.62 -13.94
N ARG A 385 -24.33 -0.33 -14.19
CA ARG A 385 -25.18 0.52 -15.05
C ARG A 385 -25.15 0.07 -16.51
N HIS A 386 -24.00 -0.39 -17.01
CA HIS A 386 -23.88 -0.91 -18.38
C HIS A 386 -24.70 -2.18 -18.55
N VAL A 387 -24.56 -3.13 -17.62
CA VAL A 387 -25.35 -4.37 -17.60
C VAL A 387 -26.85 -4.05 -17.49
N ALA A 388 -27.23 -3.08 -16.66
CA ALA A 388 -28.62 -2.64 -16.55
C ALA A 388 -29.15 -2.11 -17.88
N ALA A 389 -28.43 -1.21 -18.54
CA ALA A 389 -28.83 -0.63 -19.81
C ALA A 389 -29.01 -1.68 -20.93
N LEU A 390 -28.09 -2.65 -21.01
CA LEU A 390 -28.19 -3.76 -21.96
C LEU A 390 -29.39 -4.67 -21.68
N SER A 391 -29.58 -5.04 -20.40
CA SER A 391 -30.65 -5.94 -19.98
C SER A 391 -32.03 -5.31 -20.16
N GLU A 392 -32.16 -4.02 -19.83
CA GLU A 392 -33.39 -3.26 -20.04
C GLU A 392 -33.66 -3.07 -21.53
N GLY A 393 -32.65 -2.73 -22.35
CA GLY A 393 -32.81 -2.62 -23.80
C GLY A 393 -33.28 -3.94 -24.44
N ALA A 394 -32.73 -5.08 -24.01
CA ALA A 394 -33.14 -6.40 -24.46
C ALA A 394 -34.58 -6.74 -24.02
N ALA A 395 -34.97 -6.38 -22.79
CA ALA A 395 -36.32 -6.60 -22.28
C ALA A 395 -37.38 -5.76 -23.03
N HIS A 396 -37.05 -4.54 -23.44
CA HIS A 396 -37.94 -3.69 -24.24
C HIS A 396 -38.01 -4.11 -25.72
N GLY A 397 -36.95 -4.73 -26.25
CA GLY A 397 -36.87 -5.26 -27.61
C GLY A 397 -37.49 -6.65 -27.80
N ALA A 398 -37.75 -7.38 -26.70
CA ALA A 398 -38.43 -8.67 -26.76
C ALA A 398 -39.89 -8.46 -27.24
N PRO A 399 -40.35 -9.14 -28.32
CA PRO A 399 -41.75 -9.07 -28.72
C PRO A 399 -42.61 -9.56 -27.55
N ARG A 400 -43.53 -8.71 -27.06
CA ARG A 400 -44.64 -9.19 -26.22
C ARG A 400 -45.23 -10.42 -26.92
N PRO A 401 -45.53 -11.51 -26.20
CA PRO A 401 -46.05 -12.73 -26.83
C PRO A 401 -47.29 -12.34 -27.63
N ARG A 402 -47.13 -12.28 -28.96
CA ARG A 402 -48.22 -12.10 -29.89
C ARG A 402 -49.08 -13.34 -29.72
N THR A 403 -50.32 -13.15 -29.33
CA THR A 403 -51.37 -14.15 -29.49
C THR A 403 -51.24 -14.74 -30.89
N CYS A 404 -51.10 -16.06 -30.92
CA CYS A 404 -50.76 -16.83 -32.10
C CYS A 404 -51.74 -16.53 -33.24
N GLN A 405 -51.24 -15.89 -34.30
CA GLN A 405 -51.79 -16.04 -35.64
C GLN A 405 -50.63 -16.34 -36.59
N THR A 406 -50.63 -17.59 -37.04
CA THR A 406 -49.83 -18.17 -38.09
C THR A 406 -49.84 -17.33 -39.36
N GLN A 407 -48.66 -16.94 -39.85
CA GLN A 407 -48.28 -17.07 -41.26
C GLN A 407 -46.76 -16.82 -41.41
N GLY A 408 -46.11 -17.72 -42.14
CA GLY A 408 -44.66 -17.83 -42.22
C GLY A 408 -43.99 -16.84 -43.16
N ASN A 409 -42.70 -16.62 -42.90
CA ASN A 409 -41.64 -16.79 -43.90
C ASN A 409 -40.28 -16.68 -43.22
N ALA A 410 -39.39 -17.60 -43.58
CA ALA A 410 -38.02 -17.65 -43.09
C ALA A 410 -37.13 -16.69 -43.90
N ALA A 411 -36.28 -15.93 -43.19
CA ALA A 411 -35.08 -15.34 -43.75
C ALA A 411 -34.04 -15.17 -42.62
N SER A 412 -32.97 -15.95 -42.71
CA SER A 412 -31.80 -15.89 -41.83
C SER A 412 -30.86 -14.78 -42.29
N THR A 413 -30.51 -13.86 -41.40
CA THR A 413 -29.39 -12.93 -41.58
C THR A 413 -28.40 -13.09 -40.43
N SER A 414 -27.26 -13.69 -40.73
CA SER A 414 -26.06 -13.69 -39.90
C SER A 414 -25.46 -12.29 -39.87
N VAL A 415 -25.33 -11.70 -38.68
CA VAL A 415 -24.67 -10.40 -38.48
C VAL A 415 -23.17 -10.65 -38.33
N GLU A 416 -22.41 -10.24 -39.35
CA GLU A 416 -20.94 -10.27 -39.36
C GLU A 416 -20.37 -9.11 -38.53
N ALA A 417 -19.32 -9.37 -37.76
CA ALA A 417 -18.67 -8.34 -36.92
C ALA A 417 -17.91 -7.30 -37.76
N PRO A 418 -17.94 -6.01 -37.39
CA PRO A 418 -17.29 -4.95 -38.17
C PRO A 418 -15.76 -5.09 -38.21
N ALA A 419 -15.16 -4.75 -39.36
CA ALA A 419 -13.77 -5.00 -39.74
C ALA A 419 -12.68 -4.41 -38.80
N GLU A 420 -13.03 -3.48 -37.91
CA GLU A 420 -12.12 -2.96 -36.88
C GLU A 420 -11.87 -3.97 -35.75
N VAL A 421 -12.85 -4.84 -35.45
CA VAL A 421 -12.76 -5.86 -34.40
C VAL A 421 -11.73 -6.94 -34.77
N ARG A 422 -11.73 -7.36 -36.05
CA ARG A 422 -10.78 -8.35 -36.55
C ARG A 422 -9.33 -7.86 -36.51
N ARG A 423 -9.11 -6.55 -36.73
CA ARG A 423 -7.76 -5.95 -36.70
C ARG A 423 -7.22 -5.73 -35.29
N LEU A 424 -8.10 -5.55 -34.29
CA LEU A 424 -7.68 -5.40 -32.89
C LEU A 424 -7.33 -6.78 -32.28
N ASP A 425 -8.09 -7.80 -32.63
CA ASP A 425 -7.88 -9.19 -32.22
C ASP A 425 -6.54 -9.74 -32.76
N GLU A 426 -6.25 -9.50 -34.04
CA GLU A 426 -4.96 -9.87 -34.67
C GLU A 426 -3.75 -9.14 -34.08
N ARG A 427 -3.90 -7.89 -33.64
CA ARG A 427 -2.80 -7.12 -33.02
C ARG A 427 -2.50 -7.57 -31.60
N LEU A 428 -3.51 -8.00 -30.84
CA LEU A 428 -3.32 -8.54 -29.49
C LEU A 428 -2.75 -9.97 -29.52
N HIS A 429 -3.15 -10.79 -30.48
CA HIS A 429 -2.63 -12.16 -30.62
C HIS A 429 -1.12 -12.18 -30.90
N ASN A 430 -0.61 -11.19 -31.64
CA ASN A 430 0.80 -11.08 -32.01
C ASN A 430 1.73 -10.45 -30.93
N GLN A 431 1.21 -10.05 -29.76
CA GLN A 431 2.02 -9.41 -28.71
C GLN A 431 2.33 -10.30 -27.51
N LEU A 432 1.91 -11.58 -27.53
CA LEU A 432 2.19 -12.54 -26.46
C LEU A 432 3.40 -13.43 -26.83
N PRO A 433 4.34 -13.70 -25.91
CA PRO A 433 5.41 -14.65 -26.15
C PRO A 433 4.86 -16.08 -26.27
N ALA A 434 5.27 -16.78 -27.33
CA ALA A 434 4.91 -18.17 -27.57
C ALA A 434 5.33 -19.06 -26.39
N THR A 435 4.38 -19.79 -25.83
CA THR A 435 4.66 -20.93 -24.93
C THR A 435 5.47 -22.00 -25.69
N PRO A 436 6.46 -22.65 -25.06
CA PRO A 436 7.30 -23.63 -25.74
C PRO A 436 6.52 -24.94 -26.00
N ASP A 437 6.30 -25.24 -27.28
CA ASP A 437 5.79 -26.53 -27.74
C ASP A 437 6.76 -27.66 -27.38
N ARG A 438 6.24 -28.66 -26.65
CA ARG A 438 6.89 -29.97 -26.54
C ARG A 438 6.77 -30.65 -27.90
N GLY A 439 7.89 -30.70 -28.63
CA GLY A 439 7.98 -31.35 -29.93
C GLY A 439 7.63 -32.84 -29.88
N CYS A 440 6.74 -33.25 -30.78
CA CYS A 440 6.68 -34.61 -31.27
C CYS A 440 6.68 -34.52 -32.80
N SER A 441 7.84 -34.77 -33.39
CA SER A 441 8.11 -34.71 -34.82
C SER A 441 7.67 -35.99 -35.51
N LEU A 442 6.80 -35.88 -36.52
CA LEU A 442 6.59 -36.93 -37.53
C LEU A 442 6.65 -36.31 -38.93
N GLN A 443 7.61 -36.79 -39.73
CA GLN A 443 7.80 -36.52 -41.17
C GLN A 443 6.83 -37.36 -42.03
N PRO A 444 6.56 -36.97 -43.29
CA PRO A 444 5.56 -37.61 -44.16
C PRO A 444 6.16 -38.57 -45.21
N GLY A 445 5.34 -39.56 -45.62
CA GLY A 445 5.58 -40.53 -46.71
C GLY A 445 5.37 -41.95 -46.17
N ASP A 446 4.58 -42.87 -46.75
CA ASP A 446 4.30 -43.15 -48.15
C ASP A 446 2.98 -43.96 -48.27
N ARG A 447 2.47 -44.02 -49.50
CA ARG A 447 1.26 -44.73 -49.97
C ARG A 447 1.19 -46.20 -49.54
N SER A 448 -0.02 -46.69 -49.23
CA SER A 448 -0.69 -47.77 -49.99
C SER A 448 -1.95 -48.29 -49.29
N GLN A 449 -3.01 -48.43 -50.10
CA GLN A 449 -4.03 -49.49 -50.14
C GLN A 449 -4.69 -50.02 -48.85
N GLY A 450 -6.02 -50.15 -48.94
CA GLY A 450 -6.70 -51.32 -48.37
C GLY A 450 -7.85 -51.03 -47.41
N GLU A 451 -9.04 -50.88 -47.97
CA GLU A 451 -10.28 -51.54 -47.54
C GLU A 451 -10.64 -51.64 -46.04
N SER A 452 -11.80 -51.04 -45.74
CA SER A 452 -12.94 -51.66 -45.04
C SER A 452 -12.86 -51.98 -43.54
N GLY A 453 -14.01 -51.83 -42.87
CA GLY A 453 -14.31 -52.64 -41.68
C GLY A 453 -14.65 -51.85 -40.43
N VAL A 454 -15.91 -51.42 -40.36
CA VAL A 454 -16.65 -51.22 -39.10
C VAL A 454 -16.54 -52.49 -38.25
N HIS A 455 -16.28 -52.39 -36.93
CA HIS A 455 -16.99 -53.21 -35.95
C HIS A 455 -16.91 -52.65 -34.52
N VAL A 456 -18.10 -52.35 -34.01
CA VAL A 456 -18.44 -52.19 -32.59
C VAL A 456 -18.30 -53.55 -31.89
N GLY A 457 -17.77 -53.56 -30.66
CA GLY A 457 -17.67 -54.75 -29.83
C GLY A 457 -17.53 -54.43 -28.34
N VAL A 458 -18.67 -54.41 -27.66
CA VAL A 458 -18.84 -54.40 -26.19
C VAL A 458 -18.26 -55.69 -25.59
N HIS A 459 -17.52 -55.60 -24.48
CA HIS A 459 -17.60 -56.56 -23.36
C HIS A 459 -16.76 -56.15 -22.13
N ASN A 460 -17.45 -55.88 -21.02
CA ASN A 460 -17.05 -56.28 -19.66
C ASN A 460 -17.67 -57.69 -19.43
N PRO A 461 -17.43 -58.50 -18.35
CA PRO A 461 -16.73 -58.25 -17.06
C PRO A 461 -15.93 -59.45 -16.49
N ARG A 462 -15.28 -59.30 -15.30
CA ARG A 462 -15.11 -60.27 -14.17
C ARG A 462 -13.93 -59.85 -13.26
N THR A 463 -14.19 -59.34 -12.05
CA THR A 463 -14.18 -60.03 -10.72
C THR A 463 -12.88 -60.71 -10.30
N LEU A 464 -12.29 -60.25 -9.17
CA LEU A 464 -11.79 -61.08 -8.05
C LEU A 464 -11.45 -60.18 -6.83
N ARG A 465 -12.02 -60.53 -5.65
CA ARG A 465 -11.58 -60.16 -4.27
C ARG A 465 -10.42 -61.13 -3.88
N HIS A 466 -9.69 -61.13 -2.74
CA HIS A 466 -9.72 -60.50 -1.40
C HIS A 466 -8.37 -60.78 -0.67
N SER A 467 -8.26 -60.31 0.58
CA SER A 467 -7.22 -60.49 1.65
C SER A 467 -6.22 -59.35 1.78
N SER A 468 -6.13 -58.55 2.86
CA SER A 468 -6.17 -58.72 4.33
C SER A 468 -4.88 -59.32 4.91
N ASP A 469 -4.09 -58.50 5.61
CA ASP A 469 -3.71 -58.81 6.99
C ASP A 469 -3.25 -57.59 7.79
N SER A 470 -3.67 -57.64 9.06
CA SER A 470 -3.48 -56.68 10.14
C SER A 470 -2.35 -57.12 11.07
N SER A 471 -1.74 -56.19 11.81
CA SER A 471 -1.29 -56.47 13.17
C SER A 471 -1.35 -55.22 14.04
N ASP A 472 -2.19 -55.34 15.06
CA ASP A 472 -2.53 -54.39 16.11
C ASP A 472 -1.80 -54.77 17.42
N THR A 473 -1.99 -53.96 18.46
CA THR A 473 -1.67 -54.07 19.91
C THR A 473 -0.72 -52.97 20.41
N GLY A 474 -1.01 -52.18 21.44
CA GLY A 474 -2.18 -52.10 22.34
C GLY A 474 -1.75 -51.70 23.77
N LYS A 475 -2.66 -50.99 24.48
CA LYS A 475 -2.69 -50.54 25.90
C LYS A 475 -2.10 -49.13 26.16
N GLY A 476 -2.78 -48.16 26.78
CA GLY A 476 -4.04 -48.11 27.52
C GLY A 476 -3.83 -47.78 29.00
N ASN A 477 -4.23 -46.59 29.46
CA ASN A 477 -4.85 -46.36 30.78
C ASN A 477 -5.48 -44.97 30.91
N GLU A 478 -6.76 -44.93 31.28
CA GLU A 478 -7.50 -43.77 31.78
C GLU A 478 -7.29 -43.59 33.29
N LEU A 479 -7.49 -42.36 33.80
CA LEU A 479 -8.44 -42.06 34.89
C LEU A 479 -8.53 -40.54 35.23
N ASN A 480 -9.74 -40.01 35.02
CA ASN A 480 -10.57 -39.14 35.88
C ASN A 480 -10.24 -37.67 36.25
N LYS A 481 -11.16 -36.80 35.78
CA LYS A 481 -12.01 -35.79 36.48
C LYS A 481 -11.42 -34.51 37.09
N SER A 482 -11.84 -33.35 36.55
CA SER A 482 -12.90 -32.45 37.12
C SER A 482 -12.88 -31.08 36.38
N PHE A 483 -13.91 -30.74 35.58
CA PHE A 483 -14.99 -29.78 35.91
C PHE A 483 -14.56 -28.44 36.54
N VAL A 484 -14.77 -27.31 35.84
CA VAL A 484 -15.66 -26.18 36.24
C VAL A 484 -15.90 -25.24 35.04
N ARG A 485 -17.17 -24.89 34.82
CA ARG A 485 -17.71 -23.91 33.85
C ARG A 485 -17.67 -22.47 34.43
N CYS A 486 -17.67 -21.49 33.50
CA CYS A 486 -18.03 -20.05 33.54
C CYS A 486 -19.01 -19.58 34.66
N PRO A 487 -19.28 -18.26 34.92
CA PRO A 487 -19.21 -17.09 34.00
C PRO A 487 -18.91 -15.70 34.63
N LEU A 488 -18.99 -14.66 33.77
CA LEU A 488 -19.22 -13.22 34.06
C LEU A 488 -20.22 -12.94 35.20
N PRO A 489 -20.20 -11.70 35.74
CA PRO A 489 -21.45 -10.91 35.65
C PRO A 489 -21.28 -9.40 35.39
N VAL A 490 -22.34 -8.86 34.78
CA VAL A 490 -22.74 -7.45 34.67
C VAL A 490 -23.51 -7.04 35.94
N ALA A 491 -23.31 -5.82 36.48
CA ALA A 491 -24.37 -5.04 37.15
C ALA A 491 -23.97 -3.58 37.46
N LEU A 492 -24.86 -2.64 37.07
CA LEU A 492 -24.95 -1.22 37.46
C LEU A 492 -25.57 -1.03 38.87
N LYS A 493 -25.20 0.05 39.58
CA LYS A 493 -26.01 1.01 40.41
C LYS A 493 -25.06 1.84 41.32
N SER A 494 -24.85 3.14 41.10
CA SER A 494 -25.61 4.36 41.47
C SER A 494 -25.55 4.79 42.96
N LEU A 495 -25.36 6.12 43.15
CA LEU A 495 -25.60 7.01 44.31
C LEU A 495 -24.44 7.25 45.33
N GLY A 496 -23.97 8.51 45.40
CA GLY A 496 -23.11 9.07 46.48
C GLY A 496 -23.93 9.63 47.66
N PRO A 497 -23.57 10.75 48.31
CA PRO A 497 -22.28 11.22 48.87
C PRO A 497 -22.39 11.67 50.36
N ARG A 498 -21.27 11.85 51.08
CA ARG A 498 -20.93 12.98 52.03
C ARG A 498 -19.79 12.62 53.01
N ALA A 499 -18.96 13.64 53.26
CA ALA A 499 -17.79 13.74 54.16
C ALA A 499 -18.21 13.94 55.65
N PRO A 500 -17.40 14.52 56.59
CA PRO A 500 -15.95 14.79 56.70
C PRO A 500 -15.35 14.49 58.12
N LEU A 501 -14.04 14.74 58.32
CA LEU A 501 -13.30 15.18 59.54
C LEU A 501 -11.80 14.90 59.29
N GLY A 502 -10.82 15.79 59.40
CA GLY A 502 -10.70 17.12 59.99
C GLY A 502 -9.42 17.15 60.84
N SER A 503 -8.42 17.96 60.45
CA SER A 503 -7.55 18.74 61.38
C SER A 503 -6.35 19.35 60.64
N THR A 504 -6.41 20.66 60.42
CA THR A 504 -5.25 21.57 60.36
C THR A 504 -5.00 22.15 61.76
N PRO A 505 -3.83 22.77 61.97
CA PRO A 505 -3.87 24.18 62.36
C PRO A 505 -2.96 25.07 61.51
N SER A 506 -3.34 26.35 61.51
CA SER A 506 -2.96 27.50 60.68
C SER A 506 -2.07 28.47 61.52
N PRO A 507 -1.95 29.79 61.23
CA PRO A 507 -1.35 30.50 60.09
C PRO A 507 -0.29 31.55 60.51
N GLY A 508 0.40 32.15 59.52
CA GLY A 508 1.10 33.44 59.64
C GLY A 508 0.83 34.33 58.43
N THR A 509 0.27 35.50 58.68
CA THR A 509 -0.35 36.48 57.76
C THR A 509 0.63 37.60 57.37
N THR A 510 0.61 38.09 56.12
CA THR A 510 0.66 39.55 55.81
C THR A 510 0.32 39.93 54.35
N HIS A 511 -0.84 40.57 54.21
CA HIS A 511 -1.29 41.71 53.37
C HIS A 511 -0.59 42.18 52.07
N PHE A 512 -1.41 42.21 51.00
CA PHE A 512 -1.87 43.36 50.16
C PHE A 512 -1.01 44.64 50.05
N GLN A 513 -0.85 45.16 48.82
CA GLN A 513 -1.65 46.29 48.32
C GLN A 513 -1.43 46.60 46.82
N ILE A 514 -2.58 46.79 46.14
CA ILE A 514 -2.95 47.64 44.99
C ILE A 514 -2.37 47.32 43.61
#